data_AF-A0A511B016-F1
#
_entry.id   AF-A0A511B016-F1
#
_cell.length_a   1.000
_cell.length_b   1.000
_cell.length_c   1.000
_cell.angle_alpha   90.00
_cell.angle_beta   90.00
_cell.angle_gamma   90.00
#
_symmetry.space_group_name_H-M   'P 1'
#
loop_
_entity.id
_entity.type
_entity.pdbx_description
1 polymer ?
#
loop_
_entity_poly.entity_id
_entity_poly.type
_entity_poly.pdbx_seq_one_letter_code
_entity_poly.pdbx_strand_id
1 'polypeptide(L)'
;MARLLSEASKKPEQTWQLRSEDSNCLLLVNRDAIPQAGASSLTWQEWKEYLLGAGKLSQISLPGKLWFPPQQSESNDSFKQLERPAIFLDRDGVINEDHGWVGTRERFHWTSNLFGALRRLTDLGYHVFIVTNQSGIARAFYTETDLHDLMTWVIDEIRKHGGTIDDWRFCPFHPNASIEQYRKTSNWRKPAPGMILDLAGKWKPDLSRSVLYGDQETDLQAAINSGIPAVKVGPETLASFVDSSFPKPSV
;
A
#
# COMPACT_ATOMS: atom_id res chain seq x y z
N MET A 1 17.11 -13.65 -5.79
CA MET A 1 16.49 -14.82 -6.47
C MET A 1 14.96 -14.69 -6.45
N ALA A 2 14.20 -15.49 -7.22
CA ALA A 2 12.74 -15.50 -7.15
C ALA A 2 12.25 -16.46 -6.06
N ARG A 3 11.34 -16.02 -5.18
CA ARG A 3 10.75 -16.87 -4.14
C ARG A 3 9.25 -16.99 -4.30
N LEU A 4 8.75 -18.23 -4.19
CA LEU A 4 7.31 -18.51 -4.11
C LEU A 4 6.76 -18.08 -2.75
N LEU A 5 5.78 -17.20 -2.78
CA LEU A 5 4.97 -16.81 -1.63
C LEU A 5 3.63 -17.57 -1.70
N SER A 6 3.07 -17.85 -0.54
CA SER A 6 1.88 -18.70 -0.34
C SER A 6 0.63 -18.23 -1.13
N GLU A 7 -0.37 -19.11 -1.19
CA GLU A 7 -1.67 -18.90 -1.83
C GLU A 7 -2.36 -17.58 -1.39
N ALA A 8 -2.80 -16.77 -2.37
CA ALA A 8 -3.57 -15.56 -2.12
C ALA A 8 -5.02 -15.94 -1.78
N SER A 9 -5.37 -15.97 -0.49
CA SER A 9 -6.71 -16.40 -0.07
C SER A 9 -7.74 -15.28 -0.27
N LYS A 10 -8.64 -15.43 -1.25
CA LYS A 10 -10.12 -15.43 -1.12
C LYS A 10 -10.83 -15.45 -2.51
N LYS A 11 -11.04 -16.68 -3.03
CA LYS A 11 -11.91 -17.15 -4.16
C LYS A 11 -11.47 -16.82 -5.60
N PRO A 12 -11.94 -17.57 -6.63
CA PRO A 12 -11.82 -19.00 -6.91
C PRO A 12 -10.97 -19.22 -8.20
N GLU A 13 -9.83 -18.57 -8.32
CA GLU A 13 -8.94 -18.69 -9.48
C GLU A 13 -7.55 -19.02 -8.96
N GLN A 14 -7.08 -20.21 -9.32
CA GLN A 14 -5.89 -20.88 -8.80
C GLN A 14 -4.63 -20.09 -9.16
N THR A 15 -4.16 -19.17 -8.31
CA THR A 15 -2.98 -18.34 -8.61
C THR A 15 -1.98 -18.29 -7.45
N TRP A 16 -0.69 -18.29 -7.77
CA TRP A 16 0.42 -18.10 -6.84
C TRP A 16 1.06 -16.73 -6.99
N GLN A 17 1.70 -16.28 -5.92
CA GLN A 17 2.51 -15.06 -5.89
C GLN A 17 3.99 -15.42 -5.91
N LEU A 18 4.72 -15.02 -6.95
CA LEU A 18 6.18 -15.08 -6.98
C LEU A 18 6.74 -13.68 -6.72
N ARG A 19 7.63 -13.54 -5.74
CA ARG A 19 8.28 -12.26 -5.45
C ARG A 19 9.77 -12.33 -5.74
N SER A 20 10.29 -11.28 -6.36
CA SER A 20 11.73 -11.07 -6.49
C SER A 20 12.29 -10.62 -5.15
N GLU A 21 13.30 -11.32 -4.63
CA GLU A 21 14.04 -10.89 -3.43
C GLU A 21 14.74 -9.55 -3.63
N ASP A 22 15.13 -9.24 -4.87
CA ASP A 22 16.10 -8.19 -5.17
C ASP A 22 15.41 -6.93 -5.69
N SER A 23 14.23 -7.08 -6.30
CA SER A 23 13.56 -6.01 -7.05
C SER A 23 12.13 -5.73 -6.59
N ASN A 24 11.62 -6.40 -5.54
CA ASN A 24 10.24 -6.24 -5.07
C ASN A 24 9.15 -6.44 -6.15
N CYS A 25 9.49 -7.02 -7.30
CA CYS A 25 8.51 -7.39 -8.29
C CYS A 25 7.62 -8.52 -7.77
N LEU A 26 6.35 -8.50 -8.14
CA LEU A 26 5.39 -9.57 -7.86
C LEU A 26 4.86 -10.12 -9.18
N LEU A 27 4.86 -11.42 -9.37
CA LEU A 27 4.15 -12.10 -10.46
C LEU A 27 2.97 -12.84 -9.86
N LEU A 28 1.79 -12.66 -10.44
CA LEU A 28 0.67 -13.57 -10.24
C LEU A 28 0.71 -14.61 -11.35
N VAL A 29 0.74 -15.88 -10.97
CA VAL A 29 0.89 -17.00 -11.91
C VAL A 29 -0.18 -18.03 -11.67
N ASN A 30 -0.65 -18.69 -12.72
CA ASN A 30 -1.64 -19.77 -12.56
C ASN A 30 -1.02 -20.96 -11.78
N ARG A 31 -1.83 -21.72 -11.06
CA ARG A 31 -1.36 -22.85 -10.23
C ARG A 31 -0.63 -23.92 -11.02
N ASP A 32 -1.07 -24.12 -12.25
CA ASP A 32 -0.51 -25.08 -13.21
C ASP A 32 0.80 -24.58 -13.84
N ALA A 33 1.23 -23.36 -13.46
CA ALA A 33 2.42 -22.70 -13.98
C ALA A 33 3.68 -22.99 -13.18
N ILE A 34 3.56 -23.54 -11.97
CA ILE A 34 4.74 -23.85 -11.16
C ILE A 34 5.26 -25.24 -11.54
N PRO A 35 6.50 -25.36 -12.06
CA PRO A 35 7.09 -26.66 -12.33
C PRO A 35 7.22 -27.44 -11.02
N GLN A 36 6.71 -28.68 -10.97
CA GLN A 36 6.80 -29.51 -9.77
C GLN A 36 8.23 -29.94 -9.41
N ALA A 37 9.22 -29.67 -10.26
CA ALA A 37 10.65 -29.91 -10.02
C ALA A 37 11.52 -28.81 -10.64
N GLY A 38 12.55 -28.34 -9.93
CA GLY A 38 13.58 -27.41 -10.44
C GLY A 38 13.31 -25.91 -10.26
N ALA A 39 12.19 -25.52 -9.66
CA ALA A 39 11.79 -24.13 -9.44
C ALA A 39 12.76 -23.27 -8.59
N SER A 40 13.62 -23.90 -7.78
CA SER A 40 14.49 -23.23 -6.81
C SER A 40 15.83 -22.73 -7.37
N SER A 41 16.13 -22.97 -8.65
CA SER A 41 17.41 -22.57 -9.28
C SER A 41 17.29 -21.50 -10.35
N LEU A 42 16.08 -21.05 -10.68
CA LEU A 42 15.85 -20.04 -11.72
C LEU A 42 15.98 -18.62 -11.14
N THR A 43 16.68 -17.77 -11.89
CA THR A 43 16.72 -16.33 -11.65
C THR A 43 15.35 -15.69 -11.93
N TRP A 44 15.17 -14.45 -11.46
CA TRP A 44 13.92 -13.70 -11.66
C TRP A 44 13.57 -13.52 -13.14
N GLN A 45 14.57 -13.27 -13.98
CA GLN A 45 14.38 -13.01 -15.40
C GLN A 45 13.97 -14.28 -16.17
N GLU A 46 14.59 -15.41 -15.82
CA GLU A 46 14.23 -16.72 -16.37
C GLU A 46 12.80 -17.13 -15.98
N TRP A 47 12.38 -16.87 -14.73
CA TRP A 47 11.01 -17.07 -14.30
C TRP A 47 10.01 -16.26 -15.12
N LYS A 48 10.29 -14.95 -15.31
CA LYS A 48 9.44 -14.05 -16.09
C LYS A 48 9.30 -14.52 -17.54
N GLU A 49 10.42 -14.88 -18.18
CA GLU A 49 10.44 -15.35 -19.57
C GLU A 49 9.70 -16.69 -19.74
N TYR A 50 9.91 -17.63 -18.81
CA TYR A 50 9.20 -18.91 -18.80
C TYR A 50 7.68 -18.73 -18.70
N LEU A 51 7.22 -17.92 -17.75
CA LEU A 51 5.80 -17.69 -17.51
C LEU A 51 5.11 -16.95 -18.67
N LEU A 52 5.82 -15.98 -19.27
CA LEU A 52 5.37 -15.28 -20.47
C LEU A 52 5.29 -16.22 -21.68
N GLY A 53 6.34 -16.98 -21.96
CA GLY A 53 6.41 -17.90 -23.10
C GLY A 53 5.40 -19.03 -23.01
N ALA A 54 5.06 -19.47 -21.80
CA ALA A 54 4.05 -20.50 -21.57
C ALA A 54 2.60 -19.96 -21.56
N GLY A 55 2.39 -18.64 -21.65
CA GLY A 55 1.07 -18.02 -21.52
C GLY A 55 0.42 -18.22 -20.15
N LYS A 56 1.21 -18.49 -19.10
CA LYS A 56 0.74 -18.86 -17.76
C LYS A 56 0.84 -17.73 -16.74
N LEU A 57 1.23 -16.56 -17.21
CA LEU A 57 1.35 -15.36 -16.42
C LEU A 57 0.03 -14.61 -16.45
N SER A 58 -0.64 -14.53 -15.31
CA SER A 58 -1.88 -13.77 -15.20
C SER A 58 -1.60 -12.28 -15.00
N GLN A 59 -0.53 -11.93 -14.27
CA GLN A 59 -0.17 -10.53 -14.03
C GLN A 59 1.30 -10.34 -13.66
N ILE A 60 1.86 -9.17 -14.02
CA ILE A 60 3.18 -8.69 -13.56
C ILE A 60 3.01 -7.36 -12.84
N SER A 61 3.53 -7.25 -11.63
CA SER A 61 3.86 -6.00 -10.96
C SER A 61 5.37 -5.79 -11.08
N LEU A 62 5.78 -4.74 -11.80
CA LEU A 62 7.18 -4.31 -11.86
C LEU A 62 7.52 -3.50 -10.60
N PRO A 63 8.81 -3.34 -10.24
CA PRO A 63 9.20 -2.47 -9.13
C PRO A 63 8.67 -1.08 -9.45
N GLY A 64 7.87 -0.51 -8.54
CA GLY A 64 7.35 0.84 -8.72
C GLY A 64 6.31 1.03 -9.82
N LYS A 65 5.78 -0.04 -10.44
CA LYS A 65 4.60 0.07 -11.33
C LYS A 65 3.52 -0.93 -10.94
N LEU A 66 2.43 -0.40 -10.37
CA LEU A 66 1.13 -1.07 -10.32
C LEU A 66 0.24 -0.47 -11.40
N TRP A 67 -0.31 -1.29 -12.30
CA TRP A 67 -1.27 -0.80 -13.30
C TRP A 67 -2.59 -1.55 -13.22
N PHE A 68 -3.61 -0.84 -12.74
CA PHE A 68 -4.97 -0.86 -13.27
C PHE A 68 -5.62 0.49 -12.93
N PRO A 69 -5.62 1.51 -13.82
CA PRO A 69 -6.56 2.59 -13.66
C PRO A 69 -7.97 1.96 -13.62
N PRO A 70 -8.87 2.38 -12.72
CA PRO A 70 -10.26 1.94 -12.78
C PRO A 70 -10.78 2.25 -14.19
N GLN A 71 -11.04 1.19 -14.95
CA GLN A 71 -11.56 1.32 -16.31
C GLN A 71 -12.91 2.03 -16.23
N GLN A 72 -13.09 3.07 -17.04
CA GLN A 72 -14.42 3.37 -17.57
C GLN A 72 -14.71 2.23 -18.57
N SER A 73 -15.47 1.20 -18.20
CA SER A 73 -15.75 0.09 -19.11
C SER A 73 -17.11 0.25 -19.79
N GLU A 74 -17.11 0.12 -21.11
CA GLU A 74 -18.29 -0.03 -21.99
C GLU A 74 -18.79 -1.49 -22.03
N SER A 75 -18.72 -2.27 -20.93
CA SER A 75 -19.10 -3.69 -20.93
C SER A 75 -20.20 -4.05 -19.93
N ASN A 76 -21.18 -4.85 -20.38
CA ASN A 76 -22.47 -5.15 -19.74
C ASN A 76 -22.45 -6.09 -18.52
N ASP A 77 -21.36 -6.19 -17.75
CA ASP A 77 -21.33 -7.03 -16.53
C ASP A 77 -21.50 -6.17 -15.25
N SER A 78 -22.76 -5.83 -14.98
CA SER A 78 -23.21 -4.73 -14.11
C SER A 78 -22.88 -4.86 -12.61
N PHE A 79 -22.22 -5.94 -12.16
CA PHE A 79 -21.95 -6.18 -10.73
C PHE A 79 -20.47 -6.27 -10.34
N LYS A 80 -19.56 -6.59 -11.28
CA LYS A 80 -18.09 -6.56 -11.03
C LYS A 80 -17.49 -5.16 -11.24
N GLN A 81 -18.26 -4.24 -11.81
CA GLN A 81 -17.89 -2.89 -12.24
C GLN A 81 -17.74 -1.84 -11.11
N LEU A 82 -18.01 -2.16 -9.84
CA LEU A 82 -18.27 -1.14 -8.82
C LEU A 82 -17.23 -0.98 -7.69
N GLU A 83 -16.21 -1.84 -7.59
CA GLU A 83 -15.22 -1.74 -6.49
C GLU A 83 -13.96 -0.99 -6.95
N ARG A 84 -13.79 0.25 -6.44
CA ARG A 84 -12.61 1.09 -6.68
C ARG A 84 -11.37 0.45 -6.02
N PRO A 85 -10.20 0.42 -6.68
CA PRO A 85 -8.96 0.01 -6.02
C PRO A 85 -8.55 1.02 -4.93
N ALA A 86 -7.78 0.57 -3.94
CA ALA A 86 -7.30 1.43 -2.84
C ALA A 86 -5.78 1.56 -2.81
N ILE A 87 -5.31 2.77 -2.52
CA ILE A 87 -3.94 3.08 -2.15
C ILE A 87 -3.92 3.29 -0.63
N PHE A 88 -3.21 2.41 0.08
CA PHE A 88 -2.92 2.56 1.50
C PHE A 88 -1.58 3.26 1.64
N LEU A 89 -1.52 4.33 2.43
CA LEU A 89 -0.32 5.12 2.64
C LEU A 89 0.08 5.05 4.11
N ASP A 90 1.35 4.82 4.41
CA ASP A 90 1.88 5.32 5.68
C ASP A 90 1.88 6.86 5.68
N ARG A 91 2.05 7.46 6.84
CA ARG A 91 2.10 8.89 7.03
C ARG A 91 3.55 9.38 7.11
N ASP A 92 4.24 9.02 8.19
CA ASP A 92 5.65 9.37 8.39
C ASP A 92 6.50 8.59 7.39
N GLY A 93 7.45 9.26 6.71
CA GLY A 93 8.28 8.69 5.65
C GLY A 93 7.62 8.64 4.26
N VAL A 94 6.31 8.86 4.15
CA VAL A 94 5.56 8.75 2.88
C VAL A 94 4.82 10.03 2.53
N ILE A 95 3.92 10.48 3.40
CA ILE A 95 3.16 11.74 3.28
C ILE A 95 3.99 12.90 3.84
N ASN A 96 4.57 12.72 5.02
CA ASN A 96 5.51 13.66 5.61
C ASN A 96 6.88 13.03 5.77
N GLU A 97 7.91 13.87 5.88
CA GLU A 97 9.25 13.43 6.27
C GLU A 97 9.20 12.78 7.67
N ASP A 98 9.93 11.68 7.84
CA ASP A 98 10.04 11.02 9.15
C ASP A 98 11.03 11.78 10.03
N HIS A 99 10.50 12.56 10.96
CA HIS A 99 11.24 13.21 12.05
C HIS A 99 10.95 12.54 13.40
N GLY A 100 10.52 11.28 13.40
CA GLY A 100 10.09 10.52 14.56
C GLY A 100 8.65 10.87 14.97
N TRP A 101 8.44 11.23 16.23
CA TRP A 101 7.10 11.45 16.79
C TRP A 101 6.50 12.79 16.34
N VAL A 102 6.04 12.87 15.08
CA VAL A 102 5.41 14.06 14.50
C VAL A 102 3.94 14.11 14.93
N GLY A 103 3.64 14.98 15.90
CA GLY A 103 2.28 15.18 16.44
C GLY A 103 1.74 16.60 16.29
N THR A 104 2.51 17.52 15.71
CA THR A 104 2.13 18.92 15.54
C THR A 104 2.43 19.40 14.13
N ARG A 105 1.79 20.50 13.71
CA ARG A 105 1.91 21.05 12.34
C ARG A 105 3.30 21.59 12.06
N GLU A 106 3.96 22.15 13.05
CA GLU A 106 5.29 22.78 12.94
C GLU A 106 6.39 21.76 12.64
N ARG A 107 6.15 20.49 12.98
CA ARG A 107 7.06 19.38 12.70
C ARG A 107 6.66 18.59 11.45
N PHE A 108 5.57 18.99 10.80
CA PHE A 108 5.02 18.29 9.65
C PHE A 108 5.55 18.89 8.35
N HIS A 109 6.54 18.22 7.75
CA HIS A 109 7.11 18.61 6.46
C HIS A 109 6.63 17.65 5.38
N TRP A 110 5.97 18.17 4.35
CA TRP A 110 5.46 17.38 3.24
C TRP A 110 6.59 16.74 2.43
N THR A 111 6.41 15.50 1.98
CA THR A 111 7.35 14.91 1.03
C THR A 111 7.25 15.56 -0.35
N SER A 112 8.36 15.55 -1.08
CA SER A 112 8.48 16.21 -2.38
C SER A 112 7.39 15.76 -3.37
N ASN A 113 6.72 16.75 -3.98
CA ASN A 113 5.66 16.58 -4.98
C ASN A 113 4.43 15.76 -4.54
N LEU A 114 4.22 15.59 -3.23
CA LEU A 114 3.09 14.80 -2.70
C LEU A 114 1.73 15.24 -3.25
N PHE A 115 1.43 16.54 -3.23
CA PHE A 115 0.11 17.04 -3.61
C PHE A 115 -0.25 16.68 -5.06
N GLY A 116 0.72 16.76 -5.98
CA GLY A 116 0.53 16.35 -7.37
C GLY A 116 0.25 14.85 -7.49
N ALA A 117 0.96 14.03 -6.71
CA ALA A 117 0.74 12.59 -6.66
C ALA A 117 -0.67 12.22 -6.15
N LEU A 118 -1.10 12.83 -5.05
CA LEU A 118 -2.41 12.56 -4.44
C LEU A 118 -3.57 13.06 -5.30
N ARG A 119 -3.44 14.23 -5.92
CA ARG A 119 -4.40 14.71 -6.92
C ARG A 119 -4.53 13.71 -8.05
N ARG A 120 -3.42 13.18 -8.53
CA ARG A 120 -3.44 12.22 -9.62
C ARG A 120 -4.08 10.89 -9.26
N LEU A 121 -3.80 10.36 -8.07
CA LEU A 121 -4.47 9.16 -7.55
C LEU A 121 -5.99 9.38 -7.42
N THR A 122 -6.39 10.60 -7.04
CA THR A 122 -7.79 11.03 -6.98
C THR A 122 -8.43 11.07 -8.37
N ASP A 123 -7.78 11.71 -9.34
CA ASP A 123 -8.25 11.82 -10.73
C ASP A 123 -8.34 10.43 -11.40
N LEU A 124 -7.46 9.51 -11.00
CA LEU A 124 -7.50 8.11 -11.39
C LEU A 124 -8.54 7.30 -10.61
N GLY A 125 -9.35 7.88 -9.72
CA GLY A 125 -10.46 7.18 -9.07
C GLY A 125 -10.07 6.14 -8.01
N TYR A 126 -8.83 6.13 -7.52
CA TYR A 126 -8.45 5.29 -6.39
C TYR A 126 -9.16 5.76 -5.11
N HIS A 127 -9.47 4.82 -4.22
CA HIS A 127 -9.58 5.17 -2.81
C HIS A 127 -8.19 5.45 -2.26
N VAL A 128 -8.04 6.48 -1.44
CA VAL A 128 -6.77 6.81 -0.78
C VAL A 128 -6.98 6.79 0.73
N PHE A 129 -6.27 5.88 1.39
CA PHE A 129 -6.37 5.69 2.83
C PHE A 129 -5.02 5.89 3.52
N ILE A 130 -5.05 6.33 4.78
CA ILE A 130 -3.86 6.44 5.62
C ILE A 130 -3.89 5.37 6.72
N VAL A 131 -2.78 4.66 6.92
CA VAL A 131 -2.60 3.65 7.98
C VAL A 131 -1.27 3.88 8.71
N THR A 132 -1.33 4.42 9.93
CA THR A 132 -0.12 4.94 10.60
C THR A 132 0.07 4.46 12.05
N ASN A 133 1.32 4.15 12.43
CA ASN A 133 1.69 3.78 13.81
C ASN A 133 2.04 5.03 14.64
N GLN A 134 1.13 5.53 15.47
CA GLN A 134 1.31 6.78 16.21
C GLN A 134 1.73 6.55 17.67
N SER A 135 2.88 5.91 17.83
CA SER A 135 3.38 5.50 19.14
C SER A 135 3.95 6.65 20.00
N GLY A 136 3.94 7.89 19.49
CA GLY A 136 4.24 9.08 20.26
C GLY A 136 3.20 9.34 21.36
N ILE A 137 1.94 8.94 21.11
CA ILE A 137 0.84 9.00 22.08
C ILE A 137 1.13 8.10 23.28
N ALA A 138 1.51 6.85 23.04
CA ALA A 138 1.96 5.91 24.08
C ALA A 138 3.16 6.39 24.91
N ARG A 139 3.90 7.39 24.42
CA ARG A 139 5.10 7.95 25.04
C ARG A 139 4.89 9.34 25.62
N ALA A 140 3.67 9.87 25.58
CA ALA A 140 3.31 11.23 26.03
C ALA A 140 3.99 12.37 25.24
N PHE A 141 4.41 12.14 24.00
CA PHE A 141 4.95 13.21 23.15
C PHE A 141 3.87 14.14 22.59
N TYR A 142 2.66 13.61 22.41
CA TYR A 142 1.45 14.33 22.02
C TYR A 142 0.23 13.45 22.36
N THR A 143 -0.96 14.03 22.34
CA THR A 143 -2.23 13.38 22.66
C THR A 143 -2.94 12.86 21.42
N GLU A 144 -4.00 12.06 21.60
CA GLU A 144 -4.89 11.69 20.49
C GLU A 144 -5.57 12.92 19.88
N THR A 145 -5.94 13.90 20.71
CA THR A 145 -6.52 15.17 20.24
C THR A 145 -5.55 15.92 19.32
N ASP A 146 -4.28 16.04 19.71
CA ASP A 146 -3.25 16.69 18.87
C ASP A 146 -3.12 15.98 17.51
N LEU A 147 -3.13 14.63 17.51
CA LEU A 147 -3.10 13.85 16.28
C LEU A 147 -4.35 14.10 15.42
N HIS A 148 -5.55 14.15 16.01
CA HIS A 148 -6.79 14.42 15.28
C HIS A 148 -6.80 15.83 14.67
N ASP A 149 -6.32 16.83 15.40
CA ASP A 149 -6.22 18.22 14.92
C ASP A 149 -5.18 18.36 13.80
N LEU A 150 -4.07 17.63 13.92
CA LEU A 150 -3.06 17.53 12.87
C LEU A 150 -3.64 16.86 11.63
N MET A 151 -4.28 15.69 11.77
CA MET A 151 -4.84 14.94 10.64
C MET A 151 -5.97 15.69 9.95
N THR A 152 -6.79 16.45 10.68
CA THR A 152 -7.80 17.33 10.09
C THR A 152 -7.13 18.36 9.16
N TRP A 153 -6.09 19.03 9.64
CA TRP A 153 -5.33 19.97 8.83
C TRP A 153 -4.63 19.32 7.63
N VAL A 154 -4.00 18.16 7.82
CA VAL A 154 -3.34 17.40 6.73
C VAL A 154 -4.34 17.09 5.61
N ILE A 155 -5.51 16.57 5.96
CA ILE A 155 -6.54 16.19 4.99
C ILE A 155 -7.09 17.44 4.28
N ASP A 156 -7.31 18.53 5.00
CA ASP A 156 -7.79 19.79 4.40
C ASP A 156 -6.77 20.41 3.45
N GLU A 157 -5.48 20.38 3.78
CA GLU A 157 -4.41 20.83 2.88
C GLU A 157 -4.34 19.96 1.62
N ILE A 158 -4.45 18.64 1.74
CA ILE A 158 -4.51 17.74 0.57
C ILE A 158 -5.71 18.07 -0.32
N ARG A 159 -6.89 18.30 0.27
CA ARG A 159 -8.10 18.68 -0.46
C ARG A 159 -7.99 20.01 -1.19
N LYS A 160 -7.38 21.03 -0.56
CA LYS A 160 -7.11 22.33 -1.21
C LYS A 160 -6.27 22.20 -2.47
N HIS A 161 -5.41 21.19 -2.55
CA HIS A 161 -4.57 20.92 -3.71
C HIS A 161 -5.16 19.88 -4.67
N GLY A 162 -6.44 19.51 -4.52
CA GLY A 162 -7.18 18.62 -5.41
C GLY A 162 -6.96 17.13 -5.15
N GLY A 163 -6.24 16.76 -4.08
CA GLY A 163 -6.15 15.37 -3.63
C GLY A 163 -7.30 14.99 -2.71
N THR A 164 -7.47 13.70 -2.45
CA THR A 164 -8.42 13.17 -1.48
C THR A 164 -7.75 12.17 -0.56
N ILE A 165 -8.23 12.14 0.69
CA ILE A 165 -8.04 11.05 1.64
C ILE A 165 -9.45 10.63 2.04
N ASP A 166 -9.87 9.44 1.63
CA ASP A 166 -11.22 8.94 1.88
C ASP A 166 -11.40 8.56 3.35
N ASP A 167 -10.37 7.99 3.98
CA ASP A 167 -10.40 7.57 5.38
C ASP A 167 -8.99 7.34 5.94
N TRP A 168 -8.87 7.26 7.27
CA TRP A 168 -7.59 6.96 7.91
C TRP A 168 -7.74 6.18 9.21
N ARG A 169 -6.71 5.41 9.55
CA ARG A 169 -6.58 4.68 10.81
C ARG A 169 -5.22 4.93 11.42
N PHE A 170 -5.17 4.91 12.74
CA PHE A 170 -3.92 4.97 13.49
C PHE A 170 -3.90 3.94 14.61
N CYS A 171 -2.70 3.55 15.02
CA CYS A 171 -2.50 2.75 16.21
C CYS A 171 -1.68 3.52 17.26
N PRO A 172 -2.26 3.91 18.41
CA PRO A 172 -1.54 4.57 19.49
C PRO A 172 -0.74 3.60 20.37
N PHE A 173 -1.10 2.31 20.35
CA PHE A 173 -0.59 1.30 21.28
C PHE A 173 0.88 0.92 21.03
N HIS A 174 1.60 0.63 22.12
CA HIS A 174 2.97 0.14 22.11
C HIS A 174 3.22 -0.81 23.30
N PRO A 175 3.88 -1.97 23.12
CA PRO A 175 4.10 -2.94 24.21
C PRO A 175 4.91 -2.34 25.38
N ASN A 176 5.83 -1.44 25.07
CA ASN A 176 6.66 -0.73 26.06
C ASN A 176 6.20 0.73 26.29
N ALA A 177 4.90 1.01 26.22
CA ALA A 177 4.38 2.37 26.42
C ALA A 177 4.69 2.90 27.84
N SER A 178 4.98 4.20 27.97
CA SER A 178 5.12 4.83 29.30
C SER A 178 3.75 5.00 29.96
N ILE A 179 2.73 5.32 29.17
CA ILE A 179 1.34 5.45 29.63
C ILE A 179 0.65 4.08 29.63
N GLU A 180 0.11 3.68 30.79
CA GLU A 180 -0.49 2.36 31.01
C GLU A 180 -1.62 2.04 30.04
N GLN A 181 -2.54 2.98 29.79
CA GLN A 181 -3.68 2.77 28.87
C GLN A 181 -3.26 2.39 27.44
N TYR A 182 -2.04 2.77 27.02
CA TYR A 182 -1.51 2.47 25.70
C TYR A 182 -0.54 1.29 25.68
N ARG A 183 -0.24 0.68 26.85
CA ARG A 183 0.73 -0.40 27.01
C ARG A 183 0.13 -1.76 26.67
N LYS A 184 0.02 -2.05 25.38
CA LYS A 184 -0.41 -3.38 24.90
C LYS A 184 0.13 -3.70 23.51
N THR A 185 0.18 -5.00 23.22
CA THR A 185 0.26 -5.51 21.86
C THR A 185 -1.13 -5.37 21.22
N SER A 186 -1.20 -4.73 20.05
CA SER A 186 -2.46 -4.50 19.34
C SER A 186 -2.40 -5.07 17.93
N ASN A 187 -3.48 -5.71 17.49
CA ASN A 187 -3.63 -6.19 16.12
C ASN A 187 -3.71 -5.03 15.09
N TRP A 188 -3.85 -3.79 15.56
CA TRP A 188 -3.82 -2.59 14.72
C TRP A 188 -2.40 -2.03 14.53
N ARG A 189 -1.43 -2.44 15.35
CA ARG A 189 -0.06 -1.95 15.24
C ARG A 189 0.67 -2.68 14.12
N LYS A 190 1.11 -1.98 13.07
CA LYS A 190 1.95 -2.59 12.01
C LYS A 190 3.19 -3.22 12.68
N PRO A 191 3.55 -4.48 12.38
CA PRO A 191 3.22 -5.26 11.17
C PRO A 191 1.89 -6.03 11.19
N ALA A 192 1.05 -5.90 12.21
CA ALA A 192 -0.28 -6.48 12.18
C ALA A 192 -1.19 -5.74 11.16
N PRO A 193 -2.07 -6.46 10.44
CA PRO A 193 -2.83 -5.90 9.32
C PRO A 193 -4.13 -5.19 9.73
N GLY A 194 -4.42 -5.04 11.02
CA GLY A 194 -5.75 -4.66 11.53
C GLY A 194 -6.29 -3.34 10.96
N MET A 195 -5.45 -2.32 10.79
CA MET A 195 -5.87 -1.05 10.20
C MET A 195 -6.30 -1.19 8.73
N ILE A 196 -5.56 -1.99 7.95
CA ILE A 196 -5.86 -2.25 6.53
C ILE A 196 -7.15 -3.06 6.41
N LEU A 197 -7.30 -4.10 7.22
CA LEU A 197 -8.49 -4.97 7.21
C LEU A 197 -9.76 -4.23 7.65
N ASP A 198 -9.66 -3.31 8.60
CA ASP A 198 -10.80 -2.46 9.00
C ASP A 198 -11.28 -1.57 7.85
N LEU A 199 -10.34 -0.86 7.20
CA LEU A 199 -10.64 -0.04 6.03
C LEU A 199 -11.21 -0.89 4.88
N ALA A 200 -10.61 -2.05 4.62
CA ALA A 200 -11.10 -2.96 3.59
C ALA A 200 -12.52 -3.49 3.91
N GLY A 201 -12.83 -3.76 5.18
CA GLY A 201 -14.17 -4.18 5.61
C GLY A 201 -15.21 -3.06 5.45
N LYS A 202 -14.83 -1.81 5.74
CA LYS A 202 -15.70 -0.64 5.65
C LYS A 202 -15.96 -0.21 4.20
N TRP A 203 -14.91 -0.10 3.39
CA TRP A 203 -14.98 0.49 2.06
C TRP A 203 -15.11 -0.54 0.93
N LYS A 204 -14.79 -1.81 1.21
CA LYS A 204 -14.79 -2.91 0.23
C LYS A 204 -14.07 -2.53 -1.09
N PRO A 205 -12.83 -2.01 -1.04
CA PRO A 205 -12.08 -1.73 -2.25
C PRO A 205 -11.67 -3.04 -2.92
N ASP A 206 -11.36 -2.95 -4.21
CA ASP A 206 -10.76 -4.07 -4.93
C ASP A 206 -9.31 -4.30 -4.47
N LEU A 207 -9.14 -5.20 -3.50
CA LEU A 207 -7.85 -5.53 -2.91
C LEU A 207 -6.86 -6.14 -3.92
N SER A 208 -7.34 -6.79 -4.98
CA SER A 208 -6.47 -7.38 -6.01
C SER A 208 -5.74 -6.29 -6.83
N ARG A 209 -6.30 -5.08 -6.83
CA ARG A 209 -5.76 -3.88 -7.50
C ARG A 209 -5.32 -2.81 -6.51
N SER A 210 -5.22 -3.15 -5.23
CA SER A 210 -4.79 -2.25 -4.16
C SER A 210 -3.30 -2.41 -3.83
N VAL A 211 -2.72 -1.41 -3.19
CA VAL A 211 -1.30 -1.43 -2.77
C VAL A 211 -1.11 -0.60 -1.50
N LEU A 212 -0.13 -1.00 -0.67
CA LEU A 212 0.40 -0.14 0.39
C LEU A 212 1.74 0.49 -0.01
N TYR A 213 1.91 1.79 0.23
CA TYR A 213 3.19 2.50 0.21
C TYR A 213 3.64 2.81 1.64
N GLY A 214 4.83 2.34 2.02
CA GLY A 214 5.41 2.52 3.36
C GLY A 214 6.93 2.53 3.30
N ASP A 215 7.60 3.23 4.21
CA ASP A 215 9.06 3.31 4.28
C ASP A 215 9.67 2.21 5.18
N GLN A 216 8.91 1.75 6.18
CA GLN A 216 9.37 0.79 7.17
C GLN A 216 9.03 -0.65 6.81
N GLU A 217 9.88 -1.60 7.22
CA GLU A 217 9.63 -3.04 7.02
C GLU A 217 8.31 -3.49 7.66
N THR A 218 7.89 -2.82 8.73
CA THR A 218 6.60 -3.09 9.37
C THR A 218 5.41 -2.81 8.45
N ASP A 219 5.53 -1.87 7.53
CA ASP A 219 4.46 -1.52 6.59
C ASP A 219 4.33 -2.57 5.51
N LEU A 220 5.48 -2.99 4.96
CA LEU A 220 5.56 -4.07 3.99
C LEU A 220 4.95 -5.34 4.56
N GLN A 221 5.31 -5.68 5.80
CA GLN A 221 4.78 -6.87 6.44
C GLN A 221 3.28 -6.75 6.76
N ALA A 222 2.78 -5.56 7.12
CA ALA A 222 1.34 -5.35 7.33
C ALA A 222 0.54 -5.55 6.04
N ALA A 223 1.03 -5.04 4.91
CA ALA A 223 0.44 -5.23 3.60
C ALA A 223 0.41 -6.72 3.21
N ILE A 224 1.52 -7.43 3.35
CA ILE A 224 1.61 -8.88 3.10
C ILE A 224 0.61 -9.64 3.99
N ASN A 225 0.55 -9.30 5.28
CA ASN A 225 -0.37 -9.93 6.23
C ASN A 225 -1.85 -9.63 5.92
N SER A 226 -2.13 -8.57 5.17
CA SER A 226 -3.47 -8.23 4.68
C SER A 226 -3.78 -8.78 3.29
N GLY A 227 -2.80 -9.39 2.61
CA GLY A 227 -2.96 -9.98 1.28
C GLY A 227 -2.87 -9.00 0.11
N ILE A 228 -2.29 -7.80 0.32
CA ILE A 228 -2.08 -6.80 -0.75
C ILE A 228 -0.58 -6.59 -1.03
N PRO A 229 -0.22 -6.19 -2.26
CA PRO A 229 1.12 -5.73 -2.60
C PRO A 229 1.60 -4.57 -1.73
N ALA A 230 2.93 -4.50 -1.52
CA ALA A 230 3.60 -3.42 -0.82
C ALA A 230 4.71 -2.80 -1.68
N VAL A 231 4.84 -1.49 -1.64
CA VAL A 231 5.94 -0.73 -2.24
C VAL A 231 6.71 -0.01 -1.15
N LYS A 232 8.02 -0.26 -1.09
CA LYS A 232 8.91 0.43 -0.15
C LYS A 232 9.23 1.82 -0.65
N VAL A 233 8.92 2.83 0.15
CA VAL A 233 9.31 4.23 -0.06
C VAL A 233 10.68 4.47 0.58
N GLY A 234 11.49 5.36 0.00
CA GLY A 234 12.85 5.60 0.46
C GLY A 234 13.46 6.79 -0.28
N PRO A 235 14.53 6.62 -1.10
CA PRO A 235 15.03 7.72 -1.92
C PRO A 235 14.02 8.16 -2.98
N GLU A 236 13.18 7.24 -3.46
CA GLU A 236 12.04 7.53 -4.32
C GLU A 236 10.82 7.88 -3.46
N THR A 237 10.11 8.96 -3.83
CA THR A 237 8.91 9.40 -3.11
C THR A 237 7.64 8.78 -3.71
N LEU A 238 6.51 8.92 -3.01
CA LEU A 238 5.20 8.56 -3.58
C LEU A 238 4.99 9.19 -4.96
N ALA A 239 5.42 10.43 -5.15
CA ALA A 239 5.32 11.12 -6.44
C ALA A 239 6.13 10.44 -7.54
N SER A 240 7.36 10.00 -7.26
CA SER A 240 8.18 9.25 -8.21
C SER A 240 7.51 7.95 -8.67
N PHE A 241 6.85 7.24 -7.74
CA PHE A 241 6.10 6.03 -8.08
C PHE A 241 4.85 6.32 -8.91
N VAL A 242 4.10 7.36 -8.55
CA VAL A 242 2.90 7.76 -9.29
C VAL A 242 3.26 8.22 -10.70
N ASP A 243 4.32 9.01 -10.87
CA ASP A 243 4.75 9.52 -12.18
C ASP A 243 5.34 8.42 -13.09
N SER A 244 6.01 7.42 -12.51
CA SER A 244 6.53 6.28 -13.28
C SER A 244 5.45 5.25 -13.65
N SER A 245 4.46 5.07 -12.77
CA SER A 245 3.30 4.19 -13.00
C SER A 245 2.35 4.79 -14.03
N PHE A 246 2.10 6.09 -13.93
CA PHE A 246 1.24 6.84 -14.82
C PHE A 246 2.10 7.94 -15.45
N PRO A 247 2.59 7.82 -16.70
CA PRO A 247 3.26 8.93 -17.37
C PRO A 247 2.25 10.04 -17.69
N LYS A 248 2.65 11.32 -17.62
CA LYS A 248 1.79 12.40 -18.15
C LYS A 248 1.62 12.18 -19.66
N PRO A 249 0.45 12.45 -20.26
CA PRO A 249 0.33 12.49 -21.71
C PRO A 249 1.38 13.45 -22.27
N SER A 250 2.15 13.02 -23.26
CA SER A 250 3.04 13.93 -24.00
C SER A 250 2.17 15.03 -24.59
N VAL A 251 2.44 16.27 -24.19
CA VAL A 251 1.82 17.47 -24.77
C VAL A 251 2.31 17.65 -26.20
#